data_AF-A0AAV9UJ77-F1
#
_entry.id   AF-A0AAV9UJ77-F1
#
_cell.length_a   1.000
_cell.length_b   1.000
_cell.length_c   1.000
_cell.angle_alpha   90.00
_cell.angle_beta   90.00
_cell.angle_gamma   90.00
#
_symmetry.space_group_name_H-M   'P 1'
#
loop_
_entity.id
_entity.type
_entity.pdbx_description
1 polymer ?
#
loop_
_entity_poly.entity_id
_entity_poly.type
_entity_poly.pdbx_seq_one_letter_code
_entity_poly.pdbx_strand_id
1 'polypeptide(L)'
;MENPGYTAPSQQSTALSRINAYQTNLLLRFQNIIELATEDTQDLTMAATQAHQIQVHTASMVKTVEDLLTLTRALKEAWLFGQMGEDVADDANGATTANGKDKQDVEEDAKVVIDWLKNKIREGNVEEYTGHDTAA
;
A
#
# COMPACT_ATOMS: atom_id res chain seq x y z
N MET A 1 -23.11 -2.14 15.00
CA MET A 1 -21.64 -2.00 14.84
C MET A 1 -21.30 -2.51 13.46
N GLU A 2 -21.50 -1.64 12.47
CA GLU A 2 -21.07 -1.91 11.10
C GLU A 2 -19.57 -1.64 11.04
N ASN A 3 -18.83 -2.65 10.59
CA ASN A 3 -17.39 -2.64 10.46
C ASN A 3 -17.02 -1.70 9.31
N PRO A 4 -16.22 -0.63 9.51
CA PRO A 4 -15.81 0.25 8.44
C PRO A 4 -15.08 -0.56 7.38
N GLY A 5 -15.71 -0.62 6.21
CA GLY A 5 -15.45 -1.62 5.19
C GLY A 5 -14.13 -1.43 4.45
N TYR A 6 -13.58 -2.60 4.11
CA TYR A 6 -12.77 -2.85 2.92
C TYR A 6 -11.38 -2.20 2.87
N THR A 7 -10.40 -2.93 3.40
CA THR A 7 -9.12 -3.00 2.69
C THR A 7 -9.44 -3.40 1.24
N ALA A 8 -9.01 -2.60 0.26
CA ALA A 8 -9.44 -2.75 -1.12
C ALA A 8 -9.34 -4.22 -1.57
N PRO A 9 -10.35 -4.79 -2.27
CA PRO A 9 -10.36 -6.20 -2.68
C PRO A 9 -9.12 -6.60 -3.50
N SER A 10 -8.44 -5.63 -4.11
CA SER A 10 -7.16 -5.79 -4.80
C SER A 10 -5.99 -6.14 -3.87
N GLN A 11 -5.96 -5.62 -2.63
CA GLN A 11 -4.89 -5.93 -1.67
C GLN A 11 -5.07 -7.31 -1.05
N GLN A 12 -6.31 -7.70 -0.79
CA GLN A 12 -6.64 -9.05 -0.29
C GLN A 12 -6.30 -10.12 -1.33
N SER A 13 -6.68 -9.92 -2.60
CA SER A 13 -6.35 -10.87 -3.67
C SER A 13 -4.85 -10.98 -3.92
N THR A 14 -4.10 -9.87 -3.77
CA THR A 14 -2.64 -9.85 -3.89
C THR A 14 -1.94 -10.54 -2.71
N ALA A 15 -2.43 -10.39 -1.48
CA ALA A 15 -1.87 -11.09 -0.33
C ALA A 15 -2.07 -12.61 -0.44
N LEU A 16 -3.27 -13.04 -0.85
CA LEU A 16 -3.58 -14.45 -1.06
C LEU A 16 -2.72 -15.08 -2.16
N SER A 17 -2.50 -14.38 -3.28
CA SER A 17 -1.64 -14.89 -4.35
C SER A 17 -0.18 -15.03 -3.90
N ARG A 18 0.34 -14.08 -3.10
CA ARG A 18 1.68 -14.16 -2.51
C ARG A 18 1.82 -15.33 -1.54
N ILE A 19 0.84 -15.56 -0.67
CA ILE A 19 0.85 -16.70 0.27
C ILE A 19 0.91 -18.02 -0.49
N ASN A 20 0.08 -18.18 -1.52
CA ASN A 20 0.09 -19.39 -2.35
C ASN A 20 1.45 -19.57 -3.04
N ALA A 21 2.04 -18.50 -3.58
CA ALA A 21 3.36 -18.55 -4.20
C ALA A 21 4.45 -18.98 -3.20
N TYR A 22 4.43 -18.46 -1.97
CA TYR A 22 5.38 -18.85 -0.92
C TYR A 22 5.20 -20.32 -0.51
N GLN A 23 3.96 -20.80 -0.37
CA GLN A 23 3.67 -22.20 -0.07
C GLN A 23 4.22 -23.13 -1.17
N THR A 24 3.92 -22.82 -2.44
CA THR A 24 4.42 -23.60 -3.57
C THR A 24 5.94 -23.59 -3.63
N ASN A 25 6.58 -22.44 -3.39
CA ASN A 25 8.03 -22.34 -3.39
C ASN A 25 8.66 -23.21 -2.30
N LEU A 26 8.12 -23.16 -1.08
CA LEU A 26 8.64 -23.90 0.06
C LEU A 26 8.52 -25.41 -0.15
N LEU A 27 7.37 -25.87 -0.68
CA LEU A 27 7.16 -27.28 -1.03
C LEU A 27 8.11 -27.73 -2.15
N LEU A 28 8.23 -26.96 -3.23
CA LEU A 28 9.09 -27.30 -4.37
C LEU A 28 10.56 -27.38 -3.96
N ARG A 29 11.06 -26.43 -3.16
CA ARG A 29 12.45 -26.45 -2.69
C ARG A 29 12.73 -27.64 -1.78
N PHE A 30 11.78 -27.98 -0.91
CA PHE A 30 11.90 -29.16 -0.05
C PHE A 30 11.91 -30.45 -0.87
N GLN A 31 11.03 -30.56 -1.87
CA GLN A 31 11.03 -31.69 -2.80
C GLN A 31 12.38 -31.82 -3.52
N ASN A 32 12.92 -30.73 -4.07
CA ASN A 32 14.22 -30.75 -4.75
C ASN A 32 15.35 -31.24 -3.83
N ILE A 33 15.34 -30.87 -2.54
CA ILE A 33 16.32 -31.36 -1.56
C ILE A 33 16.19 -32.88 -1.37
N ILE A 34 14.96 -33.39 -1.27
CA ILE A 34 14.73 -34.84 -1.15
C ILE A 34 15.24 -35.55 -2.40
N GLU A 35 14.91 -35.05 -3.59
CA GLU A 35 15.37 -35.61 -4.87
C GLU A 35 16.90 -35.69 -4.91
N LEU A 36 17.59 -34.59 -4.60
CA LEU A 36 19.05 -34.53 -4.53
C LEU A 36 19.65 -35.43 -3.46
N ALA A 37 18.97 -35.62 -2.32
CA ALA A 37 19.45 -36.46 -1.23
C ALA A 37 19.27 -37.96 -1.50
N THR A 38 18.31 -38.32 -2.35
CA THR A 38 18.03 -39.72 -2.73
C THR A 38 18.83 -40.20 -3.95
N GLU A 39 19.45 -39.28 -4.67
CA GLU A 39 20.23 -39.59 -5.87
C GLU A 39 21.62 -40.12 -5.48
N ASP A 40 21.89 -41.38 -5.82
CA ASP A 40 23.17 -42.02 -5.56
C ASP A 40 24.24 -41.49 -6.52
N THR A 41 25.24 -40.78 -5.98
CA THR A 41 26.35 -40.24 -6.78
C THR A 41 27.63 -41.05 -6.59
N GLN A 42 28.14 -41.57 -7.71
CA GLN A 42 29.40 -42.31 -7.75
C GLN A 42 30.64 -41.41 -7.88
N ASP A 43 30.45 -40.14 -8.27
CA ASP A 43 31.53 -39.16 -8.46
C ASP A 43 31.52 -38.08 -7.38
N LEU A 44 32.71 -37.77 -6.84
CA LEU A 44 32.93 -36.74 -5.83
C LEU A 44 32.55 -35.34 -6.34
N THR A 45 32.74 -35.07 -7.64
CA THR A 45 32.38 -33.77 -8.23
C THR A 45 30.86 -33.58 -8.28
N MET A 46 30.13 -34.65 -8.60
CA MET A 46 28.66 -34.65 -8.55
C MET A 46 28.16 -34.50 -7.12
N ALA A 47 28.73 -35.24 -6.16
CA ALA A 47 28.37 -35.12 -4.74
C ALA A 47 28.59 -33.69 -4.20
N ALA A 48 29.70 -33.03 -4.57
CA ALA A 48 29.96 -31.65 -4.20
C ALA A 48 28.92 -30.67 -4.80
N THR A 49 28.50 -30.93 -6.04
CA THR A 49 27.47 -30.12 -6.72
C THR A 49 26.11 -30.30 -6.04
N GLN A 50 25.71 -31.53 -5.71
CA GLN A 50 24.48 -31.82 -4.98
C GLN A 50 24.48 -31.15 -3.61
N ALA A 51 25.58 -31.25 -2.85
CA ALA A 51 25.71 -30.58 -1.56
C ALA A 51 25.53 -29.07 -1.67
N HIS A 52 26.10 -28.45 -2.70
CA HIS A 52 25.91 -27.02 -2.96
C HIS A 52 24.46 -26.68 -3.33
N GLN A 53 23.81 -27.49 -4.17
CA GLN A 53 22.41 -27.28 -4.56
C GLN A 53 21.46 -27.40 -3.36
N ILE A 54 21.71 -28.37 -2.46
CA ILE A 54 20.96 -28.49 -1.20
C ILE A 54 21.08 -27.21 -0.37
N GLN A 55 22.29 -26.66 -0.22
CA GLN A 55 22.51 -25.40 0.51
C GLN A 55 21.75 -24.23 -0.13
N VAL A 56 21.77 -24.11 -1.46
CA VAL A 56 21.04 -23.08 -2.21
C VAL A 56 19.52 -23.22 -1.99
N HIS A 57 18.99 -24.44 -2.07
CA HIS A 57 17.57 -24.69 -1.81
C HIS A 57 17.17 -24.35 -0.37
N THR A 58 18.00 -24.70 0.62
CA THR A 58 17.77 -24.31 2.02
C THR A 58 17.79 -22.80 2.20
N ALA A 59 18.76 -22.08 1.61
CA ALA A 59 18.81 -20.62 1.68
C ALA A 59 17.58 -19.97 1.02
N SER A 60 17.12 -20.49 -0.12
CA SER A 60 15.89 -20.05 -0.79
C SER A 60 14.65 -20.27 0.08
N MET A 61 14.58 -21.38 0.84
CA MET A 61 13.48 -21.62 1.78
C MET A 61 13.48 -20.62 2.93
N VAL A 62 14.64 -20.36 3.55
CA VAL A 62 14.76 -19.36 4.62
C VAL A 62 14.29 -17.99 4.12
N LYS A 63 14.76 -17.57 2.95
CA LYS A 63 14.30 -16.32 2.33
C LYS A 63 12.79 -16.29 2.10
N THR A 64 12.20 -17.38 1.61
CA THR A 64 10.74 -17.46 1.40
C THR A 64 9.98 -17.28 2.72
N VAL A 65 10.49 -17.81 3.82
CA VAL A 65 9.89 -17.64 5.15
C VAL A 65 10.06 -16.22 5.67
N GLU A 66 11.21 -15.59 5.45
CA GLU A 66 11.43 -14.17 5.79
C GLU A 66 10.48 -13.25 5.02
N ASP A 67 10.28 -13.51 3.73
CA ASP A 67 9.35 -12.77 2.89
C ASP A 67 7.89 -12.98 3.37
N LEU A 68 7.54 -14.20 3.80
CA LEU A 68 6.25 -14.49 4.43
C LEU A 68 6.07 -13.73 5.76
N LEU A 69 7.09 -13.70 6.62
CA LEU A 69 7.03 -12.94 7.87
C LEU A 69 6.84 -11.45 7.59
N THR A 70 7.55 -10.92 6.60
CA THR A 70 7.41 -9.54 6.12
C THR A 70 5.98 -9.27 5.63
N LEU A 71 5.38 -10.18 4.87
CA LEU A 71 3.99 -10.08 4.44
C LEU A 71 3.02 -10.07 5.64
N THR A 72 3.22 -10.93 6.64
CA THR A 72 2.35 -10.94 7.83
C THR A 72 2.49 -9.66 8.64
N ARG A 73 3.68 -9.06 8.69
CA ARG A 73 3.90 -7.75 9.29
C ARG A 73 3.12 -6.67 8.53
N ALA A 74 3.24 -6.62 7.21
CA ALA A 74 2.48 -5.68 6.39
C ALA A 74 0.96 -5.85 6.56
N LEU A 75 0.47 -7.08 6.69
CA LEU A 75 -0.96 -7.35 6.94
C LEU A 75 -1.40 -6.85 8.33
N LYS A 76 -0.57 -7.07 9.36
CA LYS A 76 -0.82 -6.55 10.71
C LYS A 76 -0.77 -5.03 10.73
N GLU A 77 0.19 -4.41 10.06
CA GLU A 77 0.32 -2.96 9.92
C GLU A 77 -0.89 -2.38 9.17
N ALA A 78 -1.33 -3.02 8.08
CA ALA A 78 -2.55 -2.62 7.36
C ALA A 78 -3.82 -2.73 8.23
N TRP A 79 -3.85 -3.69 9.16
CA TRP A 79 -4.96 -3.84 10.10
C TRP A 79 -4.90 -2.82 11.26
N LEU A 80 -3.71 -2.58 11.81
CA LEU A 80 -3.49 -1.66 12.94
C LEU A 80 -3.55 -0.19 12.52
N PHE A 81 -3.03 0.14 11.34
CA PHE A 81 -3.01 1.49 10.78
C PHE A 81 -4.08 1.71 9.72
N GLY A 82 -5.07 0.81 9.66
CA GLY A 82 -6.20 0.91 8.75
C GLY A 82 -6.79 2.32 8.82
N GLN A 83 -6.62 3.09 7.73
CA GLN A 83 -6.91 4.53 7.65
C GLN A 83 -6.38 5.35 8.85
N MET A 84 -5.06 5.47 9.03
CA MET A 84 -4.49 6.45 9.97
C MET A 84 -4.63 7.91 9.48
N GLY A 85 -5.82 8.31 9.01
CA GLY A 85 -6.07 9.60 8.37
C GLY A 85 -7.37 10.30 8.75
N GLU A 86 -8.25 9.73 9.59
CA GLU A 86 -9.50 10.43 9.95
C GLU A 86 -9.75 10.59 11.45
N ASP A 87 -9.08 9.84 12.34
CA ASP A 87 -9.50 9.78 13.77
C ASP A 87 -8.42 10.09 14.82
N VAL A 88 -7.27 10.69 14.45
CA VAL A 88 -6.22 11.08 15.43
C VAL A 88 -5.89 12.59 15.36
N ALA A 89 -6.79 13.40 14.80
CA ALA A 89 -6.63 14.86 14.79
C ALA A 89 -7.88 15.62 15.29
N ASP A 90 -8.80 14.98 16.03
CA ASP A 90 -9.97 15.68 16.60
C ASP A 90 -9.99 15.69 18.15
N ASP A 91 -8.83 15.54 18.79
CA ASP A 91 -8.70 15.74 20.25
C ASP A 91 -7.83 16.98 20.59
N ALA A 92 -8.07 18.06 19.85
CA ALA A 92 -7.81 19.44 20.26
C ALA A 92 -8.53 20.41 19.31
N ASN A 93 -9.73 20.87 19.71
CA ASN A 93 -10.65 21.77 19.00
C ASN A 93 -11.57 21.12 17.94
N GLY A 94 -12.61 20.47 18.44
CA GLY A 94 -13.98 20.88 18.17
C GLY A 94 -14.39 21.03 16.71
N ALA A 95 -15.08 20.00 16.24
CA ALA A 95 -16.05 19.97 15.15
C ALA A 95 -15.48 19.81 13.74
N THR A 96 -15.46 18.56 13.24
CA THR A 96 -15.94 18.28 11.88
C THR A 96 -16.37 16.83 11.69
N THR A 97 -17.57 16.51 12.17
CA THR A 97 -18.36 15.36 11.67
C THR A 97 -19.22 15.85 10.50
N ALA A 98 -18.69 15.88 9.27
CA ALA A 98 -19.51 16.22 8.08
C ALA A 98 -18.93 15.80 6.71
N ASN A 99 -18.31 14.62 6.58
CA ASN A 99 -17.68 14.16 5.32
C ASN A 99 -18.68 13.72 4.20
N GLY A 100 -19.80 14.44 4.06
CA GLY A 100 -20.71 14.36 2.93
C GLY A 100 -21.39 15.70 2.62
N LYS A 101 -21.42 16.62 3.59
CA LYS A 101 -22.00 17.95 3.45
C LYS A 101 -20.97 18.97 2.99
N ASP A 102 -19.75 18.91 3.54
CA ASP A 102 -18.66 19.83 3.21
C ASP A 102 -18.27 19.78 1.72
N LYS A 103 -18.31 18.60 1.09
CA LYS A 103 -18.00 18.49 -0.35
C LYS A 103 -19.09 19.11 -1.23
N GLN A 104 -20.34 19.04 -0.79
CA GLN A 104 -21.49 19.58 -1.51
C GLN A 104 -21.53 21.11 -1.37
N ASP A 105 -21.23 21.62 -0.17
CA ASP A 105 -21.14 23.05 0.13
C ASP A 105 -19.94 23.70 -0.60
N VAL A 106 -18.78 23.02 -0.66
CA VAL A 106 -17.62 23.47 -1.43
C VAL A 106 -17.89 23.50 -2.94
N GLU A 107 -18.69 22.58 -3.47
CA GLU A 107 -19.05 22.58 -4.90
C GLU A 107 -20.07 23.69 -5.22
N GLU A 108 -20.97 24.02 -4.30
CA GLU A 108 -21.90 25.14 -4.44
C GLU A 108 -21.17 26.48 -4.39
N ASP A 109 -20.26 26.66 -3.44
CA ASP A 109 -19.41 27.85 -3.33
C ASP A 109 -18.53 28.05 -4.57
N ALA A 110 -17.95 26.96 -5.10
CA ALA A 110 -17.17 27.02 -6.34
C ALA A 110 -18.02 27.50 -7.54
N LYS A 111 -19.30 27.11 -7.63
CA LYS A 111 -20.21 27.56 -8.68
C LYS A 111 -20.53 29.05 -8.55
N VAL A 112 -20.76 29.55 -7.33
CA VAL A 112 -21.00 30.98 -7.05
C VAL A 112 -19.80 31.82 -7.45
N VAL A 113 -18.59 31.38 -7.11
CA VAL A 113 -17.34 32.07 -7.48
C VAL A 113 -17.15 32.11 -8.99
N ILE A 114 -17.46 31.01 -9.69
CA ILE A 114 -17.37 30.95 -11.16
C ILE A 114 -18.38 31.89 -11.82
N ASP A 115 -19.62 31.95 -11.36
CA ASP A 115 -20.63 32.85 -11.92
C ASP A 115 -20.33 34.32 -11.61
N TRP A 116 -19.78 34.62 -10.43
CA TRP A 116 -19.26 35.94 -10.10
C TRP A 116 -18.11 36.35 -11.03
N LEU A 117 -17.14 35.46 -11.25
CA LEU A 117 -16.03 35.68 -12.19
C LEU A 117 -16.52 35.92 -13.62
N LYS A 118 -17.47 35.13 -14.11
CA LYS A 118 -18.07 35.32 -15.44
C LYS A 118 -18.79 36.65 -15.56
N ASN A 119 -19.52 37.07 -14.53
CA ASN A 119 -20.18 38.37 -14.51
C ASN A 119 -19.16 39.52 -14.53
N LYS A 120 -18.09 39.40 -13.75
CA LYS A 120 -17.02 40.40 -13.67
C LYS A 120 -16.21 40.52 -14.98
N ILE A 121 -15.96 39.40 -15.66
CA ILE A 121 -15.33 39.38 -17.00
C ILE A 121 -16.26 40.03 -18.04
N ARG A 122 -17.58 39.82 -17.94
CA ARG A 122 -18.58 40.43 -18.82
C ARG A 122 -18.74 41.93 -18.60
N GLU A 123 -18.56 42.40 -17.38
CA GLU A 123 -18.59 43.83 -17.02
C GLU A 123 -17.30 44.58 -17.40
N GLY A 124 -16.27 43.87 -17.88
CA GLY A 124 -15.06 44.49 -18.43
C GLY A 124 -14.20 45.25 -17.42
N ASN A 125 -14.46 45.13 -16.11
CA ASN A 125 -13.69 45.81 -15.07
C ASN A 125 -12.70 44.83 -14.40
N VAL A 126 -11.59 44.59 -15.08
CA VAL A 126 -10.41 43.97 -14.47
C VAL A 126 -9.56 45.11 -13.91
N GLU A 127 -9.81 45.49 -12.65
CA GLU A 127 -8.84 46.30 -11.93
C GLU A 127 -7.59 45.43 -11.67
N GLU A 128 -6.53 45.79 -12.39
CA GLU A 128 -5.18 45.26 -12.22
C GLU A 128 -4.69 45.65 -10.83
N TYR A 129 -4.58 44.68 -9.92
CA TYR A 129 -4.00 44.91 -8.60
C TYR A 129 -2.49 45.11 -8.76
N THR A 130 -2.08 46.33 -9.07
CA THR A 130 -0.69 46.73 -9.01
C THR A 130 -0.33 46.92 -7.54
N GLY A 131 0.36 45.93 -6.98
CA GLY A 131 1.06 46.11 -5.72
C GLY A 131 2.03 47.29 -5.87
N HIS A 132 1.80 48.35 -5.12
CA HIS A 132 2.80 49.38 -4.90
C HIS A 132 2.92 49.66 -3.40
N ASP A 133 4.12 49.36 -2.92
CA ASP A 133 4.73 49.72 -1.65
C ASP A 133 4.59 51.22 -1.33
N THR A 134 4.54 51.56 -0.04
CA THR A 134 5.15 52.73 0.63
C THR A 134 4.62 52.78 2.08
N ALA A 135 5.36 52.37 3.10
CA ALA A 135 6.50 53.09 3.71
C ALA A 135 6.15 54.53 4.11
N ALA A 136 5.67 54.70 5.35
CA ALA A 136 6.04 55.72 6.34
C ALA A 136 5.04 55.72 7.52
#